data_AF-A0A562D505-F1
#
_entry.id   AF-A0A562D505-F1
#
_cell.length_a   1.000
_cell.length_b   1.000
_cell.length_c   1.000
_cell.angle_alpha   90.00
_cell.angle_beta   90.00
_cell.angle_gamma   90.00
#
_symmetry.space_group_name_H-M   'P 1'
#
loop_
_entity.id
_entity.type
_entity.pdbx_description
1 polymer ?
#
loop_
_entity_poly.entity_id
_entity_poly.type
_entity_poly.pdbx_seq_one_letter_code
_entity_poly.pdbx_strand_id
1 'polypeptide(L)' 'MWDVQDALRAKEAAQDFGAEFIELARAVAARNGERVGYKNEINRLAGSQFVEEKQYR' A
#
# COMPACT_ATOMS: atom_id res chain seq x y z
N MET A 1 -7.67 2.41 -3.42
CA MET A 1 -6.51 1.64 -2.87
C MET A 1 -6.69 0.14 -3.13
N TRP A 2 -7.90 -0.37 -2.91
CA TRP A 2 -8.31 -1.72 -3.31
C TRP A 2 -8.19 -1.94 -4.83
N ASP A 3 -8.49 -0.94 -5.64
CA ASP A 3 -8.44 -1.01 -7.12
C ASP A 3 -7.07 -1.46 -7.68
N VAL A 4 -5.97 -1.02 -7.05
CA VAL A 4 -4.61 -1.37 -7.48
C VAL A 4 -4.26 -2.79 -7.07
N GLN A 5 -4.71 -3.22 -5.89
CA GLN A 5 -4.53 -4.61 -5.46
C GLN A 5 -5.39 -5.56 -6.29
N ASP A 6 -6.60 -5.15 -6.65
CA ASP A 6 -7.50 -5.98 -7.45
C ASP A 6 -7.01 -6.07 -8.90
N ALA A 7 -6.47 -4.99 -9.46
CA ALA A 7 -5.78 -5.03 -10.75
C ALA A 7 -4.55 -5.95 -10.71
N LEU A 8 -3.75 -5.91 -9.64
CA LEU A 8 -2.63 -6.85 -9.46
C LEU A 8 -3.09 -8.29 -9.36
N ARG A 9 -4.11 -8.59 -8.55
CA ARG A 9 -4.66 -9.94 -8.40
C ARG A 9 -5.21 -10.49 -9.71
N ALA A 10 -5.86 -9.64 -10.52
CA ALA A 10 -6.33 -10.02 -11.84
C ALA A 10 -5.18 -10.41 -12.78
N LYS A 11 -4.08 -9.65 -12.74
CA LYS A 11 -2.85 -9.95 -13.50
C LYS A 11 -2.13 -11.20 -12.99
N GLU A 12 -2.05 -11.42 -11.67
CA GLU A 12 -1.51 -12.65 -11.07
C GLU A 12 -2.33 -13.88 -11.47
N ALA A 13 -3.66 -13.78 -11.41
CA ALA A 13 -4.57 -14.85 -11.82
C ALA A 13 -4.44 -15.19 -13.31
N ALA A 14 -4.15 -14.18 -14.14
CA ALA A 14 -3.85 -14.35 -15.57
C ALA A 14 -2.38 -14.76 -15.84
N GLN A 15 -1.52 -14.83 -14.82
CA GLN A 15 -0.07 -15.00 -14.94
C GLN A 15 0.60 -13.99 -15.90
N ASP A 16 0.03 -12.79 -16.01
CA ASP A 16 0.55 -11.70 -16.84
C ASP A 16 1.40 -10.75 -15.98
N PHE A 17 2.71 -10.93 -16.07
CA PHE A 17 3.71 -10.14 -15.34
C PHE A 17 4.39 -9.08 -16.22
N GLY A 18 3.67 -8.57 -17.22
CA GLY A 18 4.17 -7.55 -18.14
C GLY A 18 4.39 -6.18 -17.51
N ALA A 19 4.66 -5.18 -18.36
CA ALA A 19 4.97 -3.82 -17.92
C ALA A 19 3.88 -3.20 -17.03
N GLU A 20 2.61 -3.44 -17.35
CA GLU A 20 1.48 -2.93 -16.55
C GLU A 20 1.46 -3.52 -15.13
N PHE A 21 1.81 -4.80 -14.97
CA PHE A 21 1.93 -5.43 -13.65
C PHE A 21 3.04 -4.75 -12.82
N ILE A 22 4.19 -4.47 -13.44
CA ILE A 22 5.31 -3.79 -12.78
C ILE A 22 4.90 -2.39 -12.33
N GLU A 23 4.21 -1.64 -13.19
CA GLU A 23 3.72 -0.29 -12.85
C GLU A 23 2.71 -0.32 -11.71
N LEU A 24 1.75 -1.24 -11.74
CA LEU A 24 0.78 -1.44 -10.65
C LEU A 24 1.49 -1.81 -9.34
N ALA A 25 2.48 -2.70 -9.38
CA ALA A 25 3.23 -3.13 -8.20
C ALA A 25 4.03 -1.96 -7.59
N ARG A 26 4.66 -1.12 -8.41
CA ARG A 26 5.33 0.10 -7.93
C ARG A 26 4.34 1.08 -7.30
N ALA A 27 3.16 1.22 -7.89
CA ALA A 27 2.12 2.12 -7.38
C ALA A 27 1.55 1.67 -6.02
N VAL A 28 1.60 0.38 -5.68
CA VAL A 28 1.22 -0.13 -4.34
C VAL A 28 2.09 0.48 -3.26
N ALA A 29 3.41 0.51 -3.45
CA ALA A 29 4.34 1.04 -2.45
C ALA A 29 4.06 2.52 -2.16
N ALA A 30 3.85 3.33 -3.20
CA ALA A 30 3.51 4.75 -3.07
C ALA A 30 2.21 4.97 -2.29
N ARG A 31 1.11 4.31 -2.71
CA ARG A 31 -0.19 4.42 -2.04
C ARG A 31 -0.18 3.87 -0.61
N ASN A 32 0.65 2.87 -0.33
CA ASN A 32 0.84 2.35 1.01
C ASN A 32 1.57 3.37 1.90
N GLY A 33 2.56 4.09 1.38
CA GLY A 33 3.24 5.18 2.07
C GLY A 33 2.26 6.28 2.50
N GLU A 34 1.40 6.72 1.57
CA GLU A 34 0.34 7.70 1.85
C GLU A 34 -0.60 7.21 2.96
N ARG A 35 -1.05 5.94 2.91
CA ARG A 35 -1.91 5.36 3.95
C ARG A 35 -1.22 5.36 5.32
N VAL A 36 0.06 5.05 5.39
CA VAL A 36 0.83 5.09 6.64
C VAL A 36 0.89 6.53 7.18
N GLY A 37 1.11 7.51 6.30
CA GLY A 37 1.05 8.94 6.66
C GLY A 37 -0.26 9.32 7.32
N TYR A 38 -1.39 9.01 6.68
CA TYR A 38 -2.72 9.29 7.23
C TYR A 38 -3.00 8.53 8.54
N LYS A 39 -2.63 7.25 8.63
CA LYS A 39 -2.78 6.47 9.88
C LYS A 39 -2.03 7.13 11.02
N ASN A 40 -0.80 7.58 10.78
CA ASN A 40 0.02 8.23 11.79
C ASN A 40 -0.54 9.58 12.21
N GLU A 41 -1.08 10.36 11.27
CA GLU A 41 -1.73 11.63 11.58
C GLU A 41 -2.98 11.44 12.43
N ILE A 42 -3.85 10.49 12.08
CA ILE A 42 -5.03 10.13 12.87
C ILE A 42 -4.61 9.66 14.28
N ASN A 43 -3.59 8.79 14.38
CA ASN A 43 -3.09 8.31 15.67
C ASN A 43 -2.59 9.46 16.56
N ARG A 44 -1.89 10.45 15.99
CA ARG A 44 -1.45 11.64 16.71
C ARG A 44 -2.63 12.47 17.21
N LEU A 45 -3.61 12.72 16.36
CA LEU A 45 -4.80 13.49 16.73
C LEU A 45 -5.66 12.79 17.79
N ALA A 46 -5.75 11.47 17.72
CA ALA A 46 -6.51 10.65 18.66
C ALA A 46 -5.77 10.36 19.98
N GLY A 47 -4.51 10.80 20.13
CA GLY A 47 -3.70 10.51 21.32
C GLY A 47 -3.41 9.02 21.51
N SER A 48 -3.33 8.24 20.42
CA SER A 48 -3.12 6.79 20.49
C SER A 48 -1.78 6.45 21.13
N GLN A 49 -1.80 5.58 22.15
CA GLN A 49 -0.59 5.03 22.78
C GLN A 49 0.08 3.93 21.95
N PHE A 50 -0.62 3.43 20.91
CA PHE A 50 -0.10 2.41 19.99
C PHE A 50 0.17 3.05 18.62
N VAL A 51 1.43 3.37 18.37
CA VAL A 51 1.92 3.76 17.05
C VAL A 51 2.67 2.57 16.47
N GLU A 52 2.04 1.90 15.52
CA GLU A 52 2.64 0.77 14.82
C GLU A 52 3.59 1.30 13.73
N GLU A 53 4.85 1.54 14.13
CA GLU A 53 5.96 1.85 13.23
C GLU A 53 6.54 0.55 12.67
N LYS A 54 6.37 0.32 11.37
CA LYS A 54 7.12 -0.73 10.67
C LYS A 54 8.57 -0.31 10.56
N GLN A 55 9.45 -0.89 11.38
CA GLN A 55 10.89 -0.77 11.20
C GLN A 55 11.32 -1.64 10.03
N TYR A 56 11.80 -1.01 8.96
CA TYR A 56 12.49 -1.69 7.88
C TYR A 56 14.00 -1.56 8.17
N ARG A 57 14.68 -2.70 8.39
CA ARG A 57 16.14 -2.80 8.41
C ARG A 57 16.64 -3.27 7.05
#